data_AF-A0A397J0E5-F1
#
_entry.id   AF-A0A397J0E5-F1
#
_cell.length_a   1.000
_cell.length_b   1.000
_cell.length_c   1.000
_cell.angle_alpha   90.00
_cell.angle_beta   90.00
_cell.angle_gamma   90.00
#
_symmetry.space_group_name_H-M   'P 1'
#
loop_
_entity.id
_entity.type
_entity.pdbx_description
1 polymer ?
#
loop_
_entity_poly.entity_id
_entity_poly.type
_entity_poly.pdbx_seq_one_letter_code
_entity_poly.pdbx_strand_id
1 'polypeptide(L)'
;MRCWDARVTHRPTTEELFNEFYKYYNDYYDKDSEIKIQIKKAEEFSANQESTNTTTTTTTPLNYQTHPQAIYTSRLLNYSRLPKPKNEENFERELEELTKSFSHITTNDDIDEF
;
A
#
# COMPACT_ATOMS: atom_id res chain seq x y z
N MET A 1 -0.39 8.43 0.85
CA MET A 1 0.36 7.93 2.02
C MET A 1 1.47 8.91 2.43
N ARG A 2 1.31 9.62 3.55
CA ARG A 2 2.28 10.63 4.03
C ARG A 2 3.66 10.05 4.39
N CYS A 3 3.75 8.74 4.66
CA CYS A 3 5.00 8.06 4.97
C CYS A 3 5.98 7.96 3.78
N TRP A 4 5.51 8.14 2.54
CA TRP A 4 6.34 8.05 1.34
C TRP A 4 6.95 9.38 0.89
N ASP A 5 6.63 10.49 1.57
CA ASP A 5 7.20 11.79 1.21
C ASP A 5 8.72 11.80 1.42
N ALA A 6 9.50 12.20 0.43
CA ALA A 6 10.96 12.35 0.53
C ALA A 6 11.37 13.38 1.58
N ARG A 7 10.50 14.36 1.89
CA ARG A 7 10.73 15.39 2.89
C ARG A 7 10.39 14.85 4.28
N VAL A 8 11.40 14.77 5.14
CA VAL A 8 11.26 14.27 6.51
C VAL A 8 10.17 15.02 7.29
N THR A 9 10.05 16.33 7.10
CA THR A 9 9.07 17.18 7.81
C THR A 9 7.62 16.93 7.41
N HIS A 10 7.36 16.23 6.31
CA HIS A 10 6.00 15.94 5.82
C HIS A 10 5.54 14.52 6.19
N ARG A 11 6.48 13.68 6.67
CA ARG A 11 6.17 12.34 7.16
C ARG A 11 5.49 12.41 8.51
N PRO A 12 4.59 11.46 8.82
CA PRO A 12 4.06 11.33 10.16
C PRO A 12 5.20 10.93 11.11
N THR A 13 5.14 11.46 12.31
CA THR A 13 5.90 10.98 13.46
C THR A 13 5.42 9.58 13.86
N THR A 14 6.24 8.87 14.63
CA THR A 14 5.85 7.58 15.19
C THR A 14 4.60 7.68 16.07
N GLU A 15 4.44 8.79 16.80
CA GLU A 15 3.28 9.05 17.65
C GLU A 15 2.00 9.25 16.81
N GLU A 16 2.06 10.08 15.77
CA GLU A 16 0.92 10.26 14.85
C GLU A 16 0.52 8.94 14.20
N LEU A 17 1.49 8.14 13.77
CA LEU A 17 1.24 6.84 13.16
C LEU A 17 0.60 5.85 14.16
N PHE A 18 1.10 5.83 15.40
CA PHE A 18 0.55 5.00 16.47
C PHE A 18 -0.91 5.37 16.77
N ASN A 19 -1.20 6.67 16.89
CA ASN A 19 -2.56 7.14 17.15
C ASN A 19 -3.51 6.76 16.01
N GLU A 20 -3.05 6.85 14.76
CA GLU A 20 -3.87 6.45 13.60
C GLU A 20 -4.14 4.94 13.58
N PHE A 21 -3.12 4.11 13.82
CA PHE A 21 -3.31 2.66 13.93
C PHE A 21 -4.20 2.26 15.10
N TYR A 22 -4.11 2.98 16.23
CA TYR A 22 -4.98 2.72 17.38
C TYR A 22 -6.45 2.99 17.06
N LYS A 23 -6.77 4.03 16.26
CA LYS A 23 -8.14 4.27 15.78
C LYS A 23 -8.62 3.11 14.91
N TYR A 24 -7.86 2.73 13.88
CA TYR A 24 -8.23 1.60 13.00
C TYR A 24 -8.41 0.29 13.76
N TYR A 25 -7.58 0.04 14.77
CA TYR A 25 -7.70 -1.12 15.64
C TYR A 25 -9.01 -1.12 16.42
N ASN A 26 -9.41 0.02 16.97
CA ASN A 26 -10.71 0.14 17.65
C ASN A 26 -11.87 -0.02 16.68
N ASP A 27 -11.81 0.63 15.51
CA ASP A 27 -12.84 0.57 14.48
C ASP A 27 -13.06 -0.87 14.01
N TYR A 28 -11.99 -1.66 13.86
CA TYR A 28 -12.07 -3.06 13.43
C TYR A 28 -12.98 -3.96 14.30
N TYR A 29 -13.13 -3.64 15.58
CA TYR A 29 -14.03 -4.40 16.47
C TYR A 29 -15.50 -4.11 16.21
N ASP A 30 -15.82 -2.97 15.59
CA ASP A 30 -17.15 -2.73 15.06
C ASP A 30 -17.38 -3.59 13.82
N LYS A 31 -18.51 -4.31 13.80
CA LYS A 31 -18.86 -5.23 12.72
C LYS A 31 -19.18 -4.49 11.43
N ASP A 32 -19.67 -3.26 11.55
CA ASP A 32 -20.08 -2.43 10.43
C ASP A 32 -18.99 -1.40 10.09
N SER A 33 -17.78 -1.57 10.64
CA SER A 33 -16.66 -0.71 10.30
C SER A 33 -16.18 -0.92 8.88
N GLU A 34 -15.90 0.20 8.22
CA GLU A 34 -15.35 0.25 6.87
C GLU A 34 -14.06 -0.58 6.73
N ILE A 35 -13.18 -0.56 7.73
CA ILE A 35 -11.92 -1.33 7.71
C ILE A 35 -12.18 -2.84 7.60
N LYS A 36 -13.22 -3.34 8.27
CA LYS A 36 -13.57 -4.76 8.25
C LYS A 36 -14.21 -5.16 6.93
N ILE A 37 -15.05 -4.29 6.37
CA ILE A 37 -15.67 -4.47 5.04
C ILE A 37 -14.57 -4.54 3.97
N GLN A 38 -13.61 -3.62 3.98
CA GLN A 38 -12.49 -3.63 3.03
C GLN A 38 -11.61 -4.87 3.17
N ILE A 39 -11.32 -5.33 4.41
CA ILE A 39 -10.59 -6.59 4.65
C ILE A 39 -11.32 -7.77 4.01
N LYS A 40 -12.64 -7.91 4.25
CA LYS A 40 -13.44 -8.99 3.67
C LYS A 40 -13.44 -8.95 2.14
N LYS A 41 -13.60 -7.76 1.54
CA LYS A 41 -13.55 -7.58 0.09
C LYS A 41 -12.19 -7.96 -0.50
N ALA A 42 -11.09 -7.64 0.20
CA ALA A 42 -9.74 -8.03 -0.21
C ALA A 42 -9.51 -9.55 -0.10
N GLU A 43 -10.02 -10.18 0.97
CA GLU A 43 -9.99 -11.64 1.13
C GLU A 43 -10.78 -12.36 0.03
N GLU A 44 -11.99 -11.88 -0.30
CA GLU A 44 -12.81 -12.39 -1.41
C GLU A 44 -12.10 -12.22 -2.76
N PHE A 45 -11.50 -11.05 -3.01
CA PHE A 45 -10.72 -10.80 -4.23
C PHE A 45 -9.55 -11.79 -4.35
N SER A 46 -8.82 -12.02 -3.25
CA SER A 46 -7.72 -12.98 -3.20
C SER A 46 -8.19 -14.41 -3.47
N ALA A 47 -9.28 -14.85 -2.84
CA ALA A 47 -9.85 -16.18 -3.05
C ALA A 47 -10.32 -16.38 -4.51
N ASN A 48 -10.90 -15.34 -5.12
CA ASN A 48 -11.34 -15.37 -6.51
C ASN A 48 -10.16 -15.47 -7.51
N GLN A 49 -9.00 -14.89 -7.18
CA GLN A 49 -7.76 -15.11 -7.94
C GLN A 49 -7.21 -16.54 -7.80
N GLU A 50 -7.43 -17.22 -6.67
CA GLU A 50 -7.08 -18.63 -6.52
C GLU A 50 -7.97 -19.56 -7.36
N SER A 51 -9.25 -19.20 -7.57
CA SER A 51 -10.19 -20.02 -8.36
C SER A 51 -9.86 -20.08 -9.87
N THR A 52 -9.18 -19.06 -10.41
CA THR A 52 -8.65 -19.08 -11.78
C THR A 52 -7.31 -19.83 -11.90
N ASN A 53 -6.72 -20.21 -10.75
CA ASN A 53 -5.49 -20.97 -10.64
C ASN A 53 -5.75 -22.36 -10.03
N THR A 54 -6.77 -23.07 -10.51
CA THR A 54 -6.82 -24.52 -10.25
C THR A 54 -5.70 -25.18 -11.05
N THR A 55 -4.71 -25.70 -10.32
CA THR A 55 -3.46 -26.35 -10.77
C THR A 55 -2.28 -25.38 -10.89
N THR A 56 -1.65 -25.04 -9.77
CA THR A 56 -0.29 -25.55 -9.50
C THR A 56 0.19 -25.17 -8.11
N THR A 57 0.39 -26.18 -7.27
CA THR A 57 1.40 -26.18 -6.20
C THR A 57 2.79 -26.16 -6.84
N THR A 58 3.08 -25.12 -7.62
CA THR A 58 4.38 -24.90 -8.24
C THR A 58 4.93 -23.65 -7.61
N THR A 59 6.03 -23.82 -6.88
CA THR A 59 7.12 -22.87 -6.83
C THR A 59 7.32 -22.30 -8.24
N THR A 60 6.57 -21.26 -8.63
CA THR A 60 6.88 -20.51 -9.83
C THR A 60 8.27 -19.96 -9.58
N PRO A 61 9.32 -20.41 -10.30
CA PRO A 61 10.59 -19.74 -10.17
C PRO A 61 10.31 -18.31 -10.60
N LEU A 62 10.42 -17.37 -9.67
CA LEU A 62 10.35 -15.96 -9.99
C LEU A 62 11.44 -15.73 -11.02
N ASN A 63 11.05 -15.60 -12.28
CA ASN A 63 11.94 -15.27 -13.37
C ASN A 63 12.25 -13.77 -13.28
N TYR A 64 12.89 -13.38 -12.18
CA TYR A 64 13.40 -12.04 -12.00
C TYR A 64 14.56 -11.88 -12.97
N GLN A 65 14.25 -11.36 -14.16
CA GLN A 65 15.27 -10.91 -15.07
C GLN A 65 15.91 -9.66 -14.48
N THR A 66 17.02 -9.85 -13.77
CA THR A 66 17.81 -8.72 -13.28
C THR A 66 18.41 -7.99 -14.48
N HIS A 67 18.25 -6.67 -14.51
CA HIS A 67 18.94 -5.84 -15.50
C HIS A 67 20.46 -6.13 -15.42
N PRO A 68 21.21 -6.21 -16.54
CA PRO A 68 22.63 -6.57 -16.50
C PRO A 68 23.51 -5.66 -15.62
N GLN A 69 23.04 -4.44 -15.36
CA GLN A 69 23.69 -3.44 -14.51
C GLN A 69 23.18 -3.46 -13.05
N ALA A 70 22.20 -4.30 -12.72
CA ALA A 70 21.70 -4.44 -11.35
C ALA A 70 22.66 -5.32 -10.53
N ILE A 71 23.41 -4.70 -9.62
CA ILE A 71 24.34 -5.38 -8.72
C ILE A 71 23.70 -5.48 -7.34
N TYR A 72 23.24 -6.68 -6.97
CA TYR A 72 22.61 -6.97 -5.67
C TYR A 72 23.60 -7.49 -4.61
N THR A 73 24.89 -7.17 -4.73
CA THR A 73 25.84 -7.51 -3.67
C THR A 73 25.67 -6.51 -2.52
N SER A 74 25.61 -7.00 -1.28
CA SER A 74 25.70 -6.16 -0.09
C SER A 74 27.00 -5.35 -0.13
N ARG A 75 26.89 -4.07 -0.49
CA ARG A 75 27.99 -3.09 -0.45
C ARG A 75 27.60 -2.01 0.55
N LEU A 76 28.56 -1.58 1.36
CA LEU A 76 28.35 -0.42 2.24
C LEU A 76 28.03 0.79 1.36
N LEU A 77 26.82 1.33 1.49
CA LEU A 77 26.38 2.49 0.74
C LEU A 77 27.04 3.75 1.35
N ASN A 78 27.83 4.48 0.56
CA ASN A 78 28.40 5.74 0.99
C ASN A 78 27.34 6.86 0.89
N TYR A 79 26.67 7.13 2.00
CA TYR A 79 25.60 8.14 2.08
C TYR A 79 26.07 9.56 1.72
N SER A 80 27.35 9.89 1.92
CA SER A 80 27.88 11.25 1.71
C SER A 80 27.87 11.69 0.25
N ARG A 81 27.72 10.77 -0.71
CA ARG A 81 27.69 11.06 -2.15
C ARG A 81 26.30 10.95 -2.79
N LEU A 82 25.27 10.67 -1.99
CA LEU A 82 23.92 10.54 -2.52
C LEU A 82 23.25 11.91 -2.68
N PRO A 83 22.45 12.12 -3.74
CA PRO A 83 21.62 13.31 -3.84
C PRO A 83 20.62 13.35 -2.68
N LYS A 84 20.16 14.56 -2.32
CA LYS A 84 19.07 14.69 -1.36
C LYS A 84 17.83 13.96 -1.88
N PRO A 85 17.08 13.26 -1.02
CA PRO A 85 15.79 12.70 -1.40
C PRO A 85 14.89 13.77 -2.02
N LYS A 86 14.26 13.46 -3.14
CA LYS A 86 13.34 14.34 -3.85
C LYS A 86 12.13 13.51 -4.29
N ASN A 87 10.94 14.05 -4.10
CA ASN A 87 9.73 13.49 -4.69
C ASN A 87 9.76 13.67 -6.22
N GLU A 88 8.99 12.86 -6.92
CA GLU A 88 8.74 13.12 -8.34
C GLU A 88 7.97 14.44 -8.52
N GLU A 89 8.05 15.02 -9.72
CA GLU A 89 7.41 16.30 -10.01
C GLU A 89 5.89 16.26 -9.77
N ASN A 90 5.30 15.09 -9.96
CA ASN A 90 3.87 14.89 -9.88
C ASN A 90 3.33 14.41 -8.52
N PHE A 91 4.22 14.23 -7.53
CA PHE A 91 3.89 13.54 -6.28
C PHE A 91 2.64 14.07 -5.59
N GLU A 92 2.48 15.41 -5.52
CA GLU A 92 1.35 16.03 -4.84
C GLU A 92 0.01 15.73 -5.52
N ARG A 93 -0.02 15.75 -6.86
CA ARG A 93 -1.24 15.44 -7.63
C ARG A 93 -1.61 13.97 -7.46
N GLU A 94 -0.64 13.07 -7.56
CA GLU A 94 -0.89 11.62 -7.39
C GLU A 94 -1.35 11.31 -5.97
N LEU A 95 -0.77 11.98 -4.97
CA LEU A 95 -1.19 11.85 -3.59
C LEU A 95 -2.63 12.35 -3.39
N GLU A 96 -3.01 13.46 -4.02
CA GLU A 96 -4.37 13.99 -3.98
C GLU A 96 -5.37 13.07 -4.69
N GLU A 97 -5.05 12.61 -5.91
CA GLU A 97 -5.88 11.67 -6.67
C GLU A 97 -6.09 10.36 -5.91
N LEU A 98 -5.02 9.81 -5.31
CA LEU A 98 -5.09 8.61 -4.48
C LEU A 98 -6.01 8.84 -3.28
N THR A 99 -5.89 9.99 -2.60
CA THR A 99 -6.74 10.32 -1.45
C THR A 99 -8.21 10.44 -1.84
N LYS A 100 -8.50 11.06 -2.99
CA LYS A 100 -9.86 11.15 -3.56
C LYS A 100 -10.41 9.79 -4.00
N SER A 101 -9.56 8.92 -4.54
CA SER A 101 -9.95 7.57 -4.92
C SER A 101 -10.40 6.76 -3.70
N PHE A 102 -9.63 6.82 -2.61
CA PHE A 102 -10.01 6.19 -1.35
C PHE A 102 -11.32 6.75 -0.79
N SER A 103 -11.55 8.07 -0.86
CA SER A 103 -12.82 8.65 -0.41
C SER A 103 -14.02 8.23 -1.26
N HIS A 104 -13.85 7.98 -2.56
CA HIS A 104 -14.94 7.51 -3.42
C HIS A 104 -15.29 6.04 -3.19
N ILE A 105 -14.29 5.20 -2.88
CA ILE A 105 -14.54 3.81 -2.48
C ILE A 105 -15.42 3.76 -1.23
N THR A 106 -15.22 4.69 -0.29
CA THR A 106 -16.01 4.76 0.95
C THR A 106 -17.40 5.40 0.81
N THR A 107 -17.74 5.99 -0.35
CA THR A 107 -19.06 6.63 -0.56
C THR A 107 -19.95 5.87 -1.52
N ASN A 108 -19.39 4.99 -2.34
CA ASN A 108 -20.16 4.09 -3.19
C ASN A 108 -20.58 2.87 -2.37
N ASP A 109 -21.46 3.11 -1.38
CA ASP A 109 -22.52 2.18 -1.03
C ASP A 109 -23.46 2.10 -2.25
N ASP A 110 -22.98 1.48 -3.33
CA ASP A 110 -23.92 0.83 -4.24
C ASP A 110 -24.48 -0.35 -3.43
N ILE A 111 -25.56 -0.03 -2.72
CA ILE A 111 -26.61 -0.94 -2.31
C ILE A 111 -27.08 -1.61 -3.60
N ASP A 112 -26.33 -2.59 -4.07
CA ASP A 112 -26.84 -3.56 -5.03
C ASP A 112 -27.81 -4.45 -4.23
N GLU A 113 -29.04 -3.99 -4.21
CA GLU A 113 -30.26 -4.76 -4.00
C GLU A 113 -30.22 -6.01 -4.89
N PHE A 114 -29.83 -7.15 -4.31
CA PHE A 114 -30.22 -8.50 -4.75
C PHE A 114 -30.39 -9.45 -3.56
#